data_AF-A0A9C8H593-F1
#
_entry.id   AF-A0A9C8H593-F1
#
_cell.length_a   1.000
_cell.length_b   1.000
_cell.length_c   1.000
_cell.angle_alpha   90.00
_cell.angle_beta   90.00
_cell.angle_gamma   90.00
#
_symmetry.space_group_name_H-M   'P 1'
#
loop_
_entity.id
_entity.type
_entity.pdbx_description
1 polymer ?
#
loop_
_entity_poly.entity_id
_entity_poly.type
_entity_poly.pdbx_seq_one_letter_code
_entity_poly.pdbx_strand_id
1 'polypeptide(L)'
;VLSRIALPRIAAVLAERQGTISNDIIAADELKLKAQEAERAYEKALSDARAEAQRIVAETKAEIKADLAAATARADAEISARAAEAEKQIAEIRENAMESVTIVARATAGELVAALGFQADEAAVTAAVDARVKG
;
A
#
# COMPACT_ATOMS: atom_id res chain seq x y z
N VAL A 1 -30.51 -80.45 41.25
CA VAL A 1 -31.04 -79.22 40.61
C VAL A 1 -29.98 -78.12 40.56
N LEU A 2 -29.36 -77.76 41.69
CA LEU A 2 -28.32 -76.72 41.76
C LEU A 2 -27.11 -76.95 40.82
N SER A 3 -26.43 -78.10 40.91
CA SER A 3 -25.20 -78.34 40.11
C SER A 3 -25.44 -78.61 38.63
N ARG A 4 -26.57 -79.23 38.28
CA ARG A 4 -26.88 -79.64 36.90
C ARG A 4 -27.65 -78.59 36.09
N ILE A 5 -28.26 -77.58 36.72
CA ILE A 5 -29.16 -76.62 36.03
C ILE A 5 -28.87 -75.17 36.43
N ALA A 6 -28.83 -74.86 37.72
CA ALA A 6 -28.68 -73.47 38.18
C ALA A 6 -27.25 -72.92 37.97
N LEU A 7 -26.22 -73.67 38.38
CA LEU A 7 -24.83 -73.27 38.21
C LEU A 7 -24.42 -73.11 36.73
N PRO A 8 -24.77 -74.04 35.81
CA PRO A 8 -24.47 -73.87 34.38
C PRO A 8 -25.12 -72.62 33.77
N ARG A 9 -26.34 -72.27 34.16
CA ARG A 9 -27.02 -71.06 33.69
C ARG A 9 -26.33 -69.78 34.17
N ILE A 10 -25.91 -69.74 35.44
CA ILE A 10 -25.17 -68.60 35.98
C ILE A 10 -23.80 -68.46 35.30
N ALA A 11 -23.10 -69.57 35.07
CA ALA A 11 -21.82 -69.57 34.35
C ALA A 11 -21.97 -69.04 32.92
N ALA A 12 -23.03 -69.42 32.21
CA ALA A 12 -23.32 -68.90 30.86
C ALA A 12 -23.55 -67.38 30.88
N VAL A 13 -24.35 -66.87 31.82
CA VAL A 13 -24.58 -65.41 31.96
C VAL A 13 -23.31 -64.65 32.32
N LEU A 14 -22.47 -65.22 33.19
CA LEU A 14 -21.18 -64.61 33.54
C LEU A 14 -20.22 -64.57 32.34
N ALA A 15 -20.16 -65.65 31.55
CA ALA A 15 -19.35 -65.70 30.34
C ALA A 15 -19.84 -64.70 29.28
N GLU A 16 -21.16 -64.59 29.08
CA GLU A 16 -21.76 -63.61 28.16
C GLU A 16 -21.41 -62.18 28.59
N ARG A 17 -21.58 -61.84 29.88
CA ARG A 17 -21.21 -60.53 30.43
C ARG A 17 -19.72 -60.24 30.27
N GLN A 18 -18.86 -61.21 30.55
CA GLN A 18 -17.42 -61.07 30.37
C GLN A 18 -17.08 -60.76 28.89
N GLY A 19 -17.75 -61.45 27.96
CA GLY A 19 -17.62 -61.20 26.53
C GLY A 19 -18.08 -59.78 26.14
N THR A 20 -19.26 -59.36 26.60
CA THR A 20 -19.78 -58.00 26.34
C THR A 20 -18.85 -56.93 26.89
N ILE A 21 -18.42 -57.04 28.16
CA ILE A 21 -17.50 -56.08 28.78
C ILE A 21 -16.18 -56.01 28.01
N SER A 22 -15.62 -57.16 27.62
CA SER A 22 -14.38 -57.18 26.84
C SER A 22 -14.54 -56.50 25.48
N ASN A 23 -15.66 -56.75 24.79
CA ASN A 23 -15.94 -56.13 23.49
C ASN A 23 -16.14 -54.61 23.63
N ASP A 24 -16.85 -54.16 24.67
CA ASP A 24 -17.08 -52.74 24.93
C ASP A 24 -15.77 -52.01 25.27
N ILE A 25 -14.87 -52.64 26.03
CA ILE A 25 -13.54 -52.09 26.32
C ILE A 25 -12.72 -51.95 25.03
N ILE A 26 -12.69 -52.97 24.18
CA ILE A 26 -11.96 -52.92 22.89
C ILE A 26 -12.53 -51.80 22.01
N ALA A 27 -13.86 -51.70 21.90
CA ALA A 27 -14.51 -50.66 21.12
C ALA A 27 -14.21 -49.25 21.68
N ALA A 28 -14.19 -49.09 23.00
CA ALA A 28 -13.83 -47.83 23.64
C ALA A 28 -12.38 -47.41 23.36
N ASP A 29 -11.44 -48.35 23.43
CA ASP A 29 -10.02 -48.10 23.13
C ASP A 29 -9.82 -47.76 21.65
N GLU A 30 -10.50 -48.45 20.73
CA GLU A 30 -10.47 -48.10 19.30
C GLU A 30 -11.02 -46.70 19.03
N LEU A 31 -12.16 -46.34 19.64
CA LEU A 31 -12.76 -45.01 19.49
C LEU A 31 -11.85 -43.93 20.08
N LYS A 32 -11.22 -44.20 21.22
CA LYS A 32 -10.24 -43.30 21.84
C LYS A 32 -9.05 -43.07 20.92
N LEU A 33 -8.51 -44.13 20.31
CA LEU A 33 -7.37 -44.03 19.41
C LEU A 33 -7.71 -43.23 18.15
N LYS A 34 -8.88 -43.48 17.55
CA LYS A 34 -9.41 -42.70 16.43
C LYS A 34 -9.60 -41.22 16.79
N ALA A 35 -10.12 -40.93 17.98
CA ALA A 35 -10.29 -39.56 18.45
C ALA A 35 -8.93 -38.84 18.60
N GLN A 36 -7.93 -39.50 19.17
CA GLN A 36 -6.58 -38.94 19.31
C GLN A 36 -5.87 -38.73 17.96
N GLU A 37 -6.12 -39.58 16.97
CA GLU A 37 -5.64 -39.38 15.60
C GLU A 37 -6.32 -38.19 14.93
N ALA A 38 -7.64 -38.08 15.07
CA ALA A 38 -8.41 -36.97 14.53
C ALA A 38 -8.00 -35.62 15.16
N GLU A 39 -7.80 -35.60 16.48
CA GLU A 39 -7.33 -34.41 17.22
C GLU A 39 -5.96 -33.96 16.72
N ARG A 40 -4.99 -34.88 16.60
CA ARG A 40 -3.66 -34.56 16.06
C ARG A 40 -3.72 -34.06 14.62
N ALA A 41 -4.56 -34.65 13.78
CA ALA A 41 -4.75 -34.21 12.41
C ALA A 41 -5.35 -32.79 12.35
N TYR A 42 -6.33 -32.51 13.21
CA TYR A 42 -6.97 -31.20 13.32
C TYR A 42 -5.98 -30.13 13.81
N GLU A 43 -5.23 -30.40 14.88
CA GLU A 43 -4.21 -29.48 15.40
C GLU A 43 -3.14 -29.17 14.37
N LYS A 44 -2.68 -30.20 13.64
CA LYS A 44 -1.73 -30.03 12.54
C LYS A 44 -2.32 -29.15 11.44
N ALA A 45 -3.53 -29.44 10.98
CA ALA A 45 -4.19 -28.62 9.95
C ALA A 45 -4.37 -27.17 10.39
N LEU A 46 -4.70 -26.93 11.66
CA LEU A 46 -4.83 -25.59 12.23
C LEU A 46 -3.48 -24.86 12.29
N SER A 47 -2.41 -25.55 12.67
CA SER A 47 -1.04 -25.01 12.66
C SER A 47 -0.60 -24.63 11.24
N ASP A 48 -0.79 -25.54 10.29
CA ASP A 48 -0.43 -25.34 8.88
C ASP A 48 -1.23 -24.17 8.28
N ALA A 49 -2.53 -24.09 8.56
CA ALA A 49 -3.38 -22.99 8.11
C ALA A 49 -2.94 -21.63 8.70
N ARG A 50 -2.52 -21.59 9.97
CA ARG A 50 -1.99 -20.36 10.59
C ARG A 50 -0.66 -19.95 9.98
N ALA A 51 0.24 -20.90 9.73
CA ALA A 51 1.52 -20.64 9.08
C ALA A 51 1.32 -20.11 7.64
N GLU A 52 0.40 -20.72 6.90
CA GLU A 52 0.01 -20.30 5.55
C GLU A 52 -0.55 -18.87 5.55
N ALA A 53 -1.49 -18.58 6.45
CA ALA A 53 -2.06 -17.24 6.60
C ALA A 53 -0.97 -16.19 6.91
N GLN A 54 -0.02 -16.51 7.79
CA GLN A 54 1.10 -15.62 8.09
C GLN A 54 2.01 -15.40 6.87
N ARG A 55 2.27 -16.44 6.07
CA ARG A 55 3.04 -16.34 4.83
C ARG A 55 2.35 -15.42 3.83
N ILE A 56 1.06 -15.64 3.57
CA ILE A 56 0.25 -14.81 2.66
C ILE A 56 0.30 -13.34 3.11
N VAL A 57 0.08 -13.08 4.41
CA VAL A 57 0.12 -11.72 4.95
C VAL A 57 1.49 -11.06 4.74
N ALA A 58 2.58 -11.81 4.92
CA ALA A 58 3.92 -11.28 4.73
C ALA A 58 4.21 -10.98 3.25
N GLU A 59 3.85 -11.89 2.34
CA GLU A 59 4.00 -11.74 0.90
C GLU A 59 3.19 -10.55 0.37
N THR A 60 1.90 -10.48 0.68
CA THR A 60 1.04 -9.37 0.26
C THR A 60 1.53 -8.02 0.81
N LYS A 61 2.07 -7.98 2.05
CA LYS A 61 2.68 -6.76 2.59
C LYS A 61 3.94 -6.35 1.83
N ALA A 62 4.74 -7.31 1.36
CA ALA A 62 5.93 -7.02 0.58
C ALA A 62 5.56 -6.47 -0.81
N GLU A 63 4.59 -7.09 -1.47
CA GLU A 63 4.05 -6.63 -2.76
C GLU A 63 3.48 -5.22 -2.66
N ILE A 64 2.58 -4.97 -1.71
CA ILE A 64 1.99 -3.64 -1.50
C ILE A 64 3.07 -2.57 -1.26
N LYS A 65 4.13 -2.89 -0.51
CA LYS A 65 5.25 -1.95 -0.29
C LYS A 65 6.01 -1.66 -1.57
N ALA A 66 6.25 -2.67 -2.41
CA ALA A 66 6.92 -2.50 -3.68
C ALA A 66 6.09 -1.63 -4.63
N ASP A 67 4.79 -1.91 -4.74
CA ASP A 67 3.86 -1.14 -5.56
C ASP A 67 3.74 0.30 -5.09
N LEU A 68 3.65 0.52 -3.78
CA LEU A 68 3.62 1.86 -3.20
C LEU A 68 4.91 2.63 -3.52
N ALA A 69 6.08 2.01 -3.36
CA ALA A 69 7.35 2.64 -3.68
C ALA A 69 7.44 3.02 -5.17
N ALA A 70 6.98 2.14 -6.07
CA ALA A 70 6.93 2.42 -7.50
C ALA A 70 5.96 3.56 -7.83
N ALA A 71 4.76 3.56 -7.23
CA ALA A 71 3.78 4.61 -7.42
C ALA A 71 4.27 5.97 -6.90
N THR A 72 4.91 6.01 -5.74
CA THR A 72 5.53 7.23 -5.19
C THR A 72 6.65 7.73 -6.08
N ALA A 73 7.57 6.87 -6.51
CA ALA A 73 8.66 7.28 -7.40
C ALA A 73 8.15 7.84 -8.73
N ARG A 74 7.08 7.26 -9.29
CA ARG A 74 6.43 7.79 -10.48
C ARG A 74 5.78 9.15 -10.22
N ALA A 75 5.05 9.30 -9.12
CA ALA A 75 4.42 10.55 -8.76
C ALA A 75 5.47 11.67 -8.57
N ASP A 76 6.57 11.38 -7.89
CA ASP A 76 7.68 12.33 -7.68
C ASP A 76 8.31 12.75 -9.01
N ALA A 77 8.51 11.81 -9.94
CA ALA A 77 9.02 12.12 -11.27
C ALA A 77 8.05 13.01 -12.08
N GLU A 78 6.75 12.71 -12.05
CA GLU A 78 5.73 13.52 -12.72
C GLU A 78 5.61 14.93 -12.10
N ILE A 79 5.66 15.04 -10.77
CA ILE A 79 5.66 16.32 -10.05
C ILE A 79 6.90 17.14 -10.41
N SER A 80 8.09 16.53 -10.40
CA SER A 80 9.33 17.22 -10.75
C SER A 80 9.32 17.70 -12.20
N ALA A 81 8.80 16.92 -13.13
CA ALA A 81 8.67 17.32 -14.52
C ALA A 81 7.73 18.52 -14.68
N ARG A 82 6.56 18.49 -14.03
CA ARG A 82 5.60 19.61 -14.04
C ARG A 82 6.16 20.86 -13.37
N ALA A 83 6.90 20.71 -12.28
CA ALA A 83 7.56 21.84 -11.62
C ALA A 83 8.57 22.52 -12.55
N ALA A 84 9.42 21.73 -13.21
CA ALA A 84 10.40 22.26 -14.17
C ALA A 84 9.72 22.94 -15.38
N GLU A 85 8.60 22.41 -15.86
CA GLU A 85 7.81 23.04 -16.92
C GLU A 85 7.20 24.37 -16.46
N ALA A 86 6.59 24.40 -15.27
CA ALA A 86 6.03 25.61 -14.70
C ALA A 86 7.11 26.69 -14.47
N GLU A 87 8.30 26.31 -14.00
CA GLU A 87 9.43 27.22 -13.85
C GLU A 87 9.86 27.86 -15.18
N LYS A 88 9.90 27.07 -16.26
CA LYS A 88 10.18 27.59 -17.61
C LYS A 88 9.12 28.59 -18.06
N GLN A 89 7.83 28.25 -17.90
CA GLN A 89 6.73 29.16 -18.25
C GLN A 89 6.79 30.46 -17.43
N ILE A 90 7.10 30.36 -16.13
CA ILE A 90 7.27 31.55 -15.27
C ILE A 90 8.46 32.39 -15.75
N ALA A 91 9.58 31.78 -16.15
CA ALA A 91 10.74 32.49 -16.68
C ALA A 91 10.39 33.23 -17.99
N GLU A 92 9.70 32.57 -18.91
CA GLU A 92 9.22 33.18 -20.17
C GLU A 92 8.25 34.34 -19.90
N ILE A 93 7.30 34.17 -18.97
CA ILE A 93 6.38 35.26 -18.59
C ILE A 93 7.14 36.44 -18.00
N ARG A 94 8.16 36.20 -17.16
CA ARG A 94 9.00 37.26 -16.58
C ARG A 94 9.79 38.01 -17.65
N GLU A 95 10.37 37.29 -18.60
CA GLU A 95 11.10 37.88 -19.72
C GLU A 95 10.18 38.77 -20.56
N ASN A 96 9.04 38.23 -21.01
CA ASN A 96 8.03 38.97 -21.78
C ASN A 96 7.49 40.19 -21.02
N ALA A 97 7.28 40.08 -19.70
CA ALA A 97 6.85 41.19 -18.87
C ALA A 97 7.92 42.30 -18.80
N MET A 98 9.20 41.94 -18.65
CA MET A 98 10.30 42.91 -18.63
C MET A 98 10.47 43.62 -19.98
N GLU A 99 10.31 42.89 -21.09
CA GLU A 99 10.30 43.49 -22.43
C GLU A 99 9.14 44.48 -22.58
N SER A 100 7.94 44.07 -22.18
CA SER A 100 6.74 44.92 -22.24
C SER A 100 6.89 46.19 -21.40
N VAL A 101 7.45 46.07 -20.18
CA VAL A 101 7.75 47.23 -19.31
C VAL A 101 8.75 48.16 -19.97
N THR A 102 9.79 47.62 -20.61
CA THR A 102 10.82 48.42 -21.30
C THR A 102 10.21 49.20 -22.47
N ILE A 103 9.35 48.56 -23.26
CA ILE A 103 8.64 49.22 -24.38
C ILE A 103 7.76 50.36 -23.87
N VAL A 104 6.93 50.09 -22.85
CA VAL A 104 6.05 51.12 -22.26
C VAL A 104 6.86 52.25 -21.64
N ALA A 105 7.93 51.95 -20.91
CA ALA A 105 8.78 52.97 -20.29
C ALA A 105 9.44 53.90 -21.32
N ARG A 106 9.95 53.35 -22.44
CA ARG A 106 10.51 54.14 -23.54
C ARG A 106 9.45 55.03 -24.20
N ALA A 107 8.27 54.48 -24.49
CA ALA A 107 7.17 55.22 -25.09
C ALA A 107 6.70 56.37 -24.18
N THR A 108 6.42 56.10 -22.90
CA THR A 108 5.98 57.11 -21.94
C THR A 108 7.06 58.17 -21.67
N ALA A 109 8.34 57.78 -21.59
CA ALA A 109 9.43 58.76 -21.45
C ALA A 109 9.54 59.68 -22.66
N GLY A 110 9.42 59.15 -23.88
CA GLY A 110 9.40 59.94 -25.11
C GLY A 110 8.22 60.92 -25.15
N GLU A 111 7.01 60.46 -24.82
CA GLU A 111 5.82 61.31 -24.72
C GLU A 111 5.96 62.42 -23.67
N LEU A 112 6.53 62.12 -22.50
CA LEU A 112 6.79 63.11 -21.45
C LEU A 112 7.79 64.19 -21.91
N VAL A 113 8.88 63.80 -22.56
CA VAL A 113 9.87 64.76 -23.10
C VAL A 113 9.22 65.69 -24.13
N ALA A 114 8.40 65.13 -25.02
CA ALA A 114 7.64 65.91 -26.00
C ALA A 114 6.62 66.86 -25.33
N ALA A 115 5.89 66.39 -24.31
CA ALA A 115 4.91 67.19 -23.58
C ALA A 115 5.55 68.36 -22.80
N LEU A 116 6.80 68.22 -22.37
CA LEU A 116 7.58 69.28 -21.73
C LEU A 116 8.15 70.31 -22.73
N GLY A 117 7.87 70.17 -24.04
CA GLY A 117 8.28 71.11 -25.08
C GLY A 117 9.68 70.87 -25.63
N PHE A 118 10.30 69.72 -25.33
CA PHE A 118 11.60 69.32 -25.88
C PHE A 118 11.41 68.33 -27.03
N GLN A 119 12.35 68.30 -27.97
CA GLN A 119 12.38 67.27 -29.00
C GLN A 119 12.96 65.98 -28.40
N ALA A 120 12.16 64.92 -28.36
CA ALA A 120 12.61 63.62 -27.86
C ALA A 120 13.64 63.01 -28.83
N ASP A 121 14.90 62.93 -28.39
CA ASP A 121 15.92 62.10 -29.05
C ASP A 121 15.70 60.64 -28.62
N GLU A 122 15.18 59.83 -29.53
CA GLU A 122 14.84 58.42 -29.32
C GLU A 122 16.04 57.59 -28.85
N ALA A 123 17.25 57.90 -29.34
CA ALA A 123 18.46 57.20 -28.94
C ALA A 123 18.85 57.55 -27.50
N ALA A 124 18.75 58.83 -27.13
CA ALA A 124 19.04 59.29 -25.77
C ALA A 124 18.01 58.76 -24.75
N VAL A 125 16.72 58.76 -25.11
CA VAL A 125 15.64 58.22 -24.25
C VAL A 125 15.81 56.71 -24.07
N THR A 126 16.08 55.98 -25.14
CA THR A 126 16.32 54.53 -25.09
C THR A 126 17.52 54.20 -24.20
N ALA A 127 18.64 54.90 -24.37
CA ALA A 127 19.84 54.69 -23.56
C ALA A 127 19.60 55.00 -22.07
N ALA A 128 18.87 56.08 -21.77
CA ALA A 128 18.57 56.47 -20.39
C ALA A 128 17.60 55.49 -19.70
N VAL A 129 16.58 55.00 -20.42
CA VAL A 129 15.64 54.00 -19.89
C VAL A 129 16.35 52.66 -19.69
N ASP A 130 17.16 52.21 -20.64
CA ASP A 130 17.91 50.94 -20.51
C ASP A 130 18.87 50.95 -19.33
N ALA A 131 19.57 52.07 -19.10
CA ALA A 131 20.45 52.24 -17.94
C ALA A 131 19.70 52.19 -16.59
N ARG A 132 18.40 52.52 -16.58
CA ARG A 132 17.57 52.50 -15.36
C ARG A 132 16.81 51.19 -15.15
N VAL A 133 16.43 50.51 -16.23
CA VAL A 133 15.77 49.19 -16.17
C VAL A 133 16.78 48.08 -15.86
N LYS A 134 18.04 48.23 -16.27
CA LYS A 134 19.11 47.26 -16.00
C LYS A 134 19.86 47.46 -14.67
N GLY A 135 19.45 48.46 -13.87
CA GLY A 135 20.03 48.90 -12.58
C GLY A 135 21.19 48.09 -12.03
#